data_AF-A0A397F5M9-F1
#
_entry.id   AF-A0A397F5M9-F1
#
_cell.length_a   1.000
_cell.length_b   1.000
_cell.length_c   1.000
_cell.angle_alpha   90.00
_cell.angle_beta   90.00
_cell.angle_gamma   90.00
#
_symmetry.space_group_name_H-M   'P 1'
#
loop_
_entity.id
_entity.type
_entity.pdbx_description
1 polymer ?
#
loop_
_entity_poly.entity_id
_entity_poly.type
_entity_poly.pdbx_seq_one_letter_code
_entity_poly.pdbx_strand_id
1 'polypeptide(L)'
;MTKLRFTLPAARLRHVTPLRAITLSATRWSSTFNMLKRYIELKLFLLAIADDSIDVLRLNVVEDREVTALLVTLEDLNSITLALQGDESSLLEVRQIFDTSAIVKILHGTETTMTAEERESVIKLRNEETIESSAAAVALPVMSLAERALKKKKVTRVTSGFLDCRFLCPTSNMCERFFSSTKLAIGDRRCSMTPKNFEEQMFLHANINLWTIEDVQEMMRSVE
;
A
#
# COMPACT_ATOMS: atom_id res chain seq x y z
N MET A 1 25.21 7.40 -48.67
CA MET A 1 25.02 6.98 -47.27
C MET A 1 25.59 8.05 -46.35
N THR A 2 24.75 8.82 -45.68
CA THR A 2 25.16 9.86 -44.73
C THR A 2 25.72 9.18 -43.48
N LYS A 3 27.01 9.38 -43.19
CA LYS A 3 27.63 8.88 -41.96
C LYS A 3 26.96 9.54 -40.75
N LEU A 4 26.50 8.74 -39.79
CA LEU A 4 26.01 9.23 -38.50
C LEU A 4 27.17 9.99 -37.81
N ARG A 5 26.97 11.28 -37.57
CA ARG A 5 28.02 12.19 -37.09
C ARG A 5 28.35 12.02 -35.60
N PHE A 6 27.49 11.34 -34.84
CA PHE A 6 27.67 11.12 -33.40
C PHE A 6 27.25 9.70 -33.02
N THR A 7 28.07 9.03 -32.21
CA THR A 7 27.72 7.75 -31.60
C THR A 7 26.81 8.01 -30.40
N LEU A 8 25.62 7.42 -30.41
CA LEU A 8 24.69 7.54 -29.29
C LEU A 8 25.31 6.91 -28.02
N PRO A 9 25.12 7.51 -26.84
CA PRO A 9 25.52 6.92 -25.55
C PRO A 9 25.11 5.44 -25.39
N ALA A 10 23.90 5.10 -25.83
CA ALA A 10 23.40 3.73 -25.82
C ALA A 10 24.20 2.77 -26.71
N ALA A 11 24.78 3.25 -27.82
CA ALA A 11 25.67 2.45 -28.67
C ALA A 11 27.03 2.24 -27.99
N ARG A 12 27.59 3.29 -27.37
CA ARG A 12 28.83 3.20 -26.58
C ARG A 12 28.68 2.20 -25.42
N LEU A 13 27.56 2.25 -24.71
CA LEU A 13 27.27 1.32 -23.61
C LEU A 13 27.25 -0.15 -24.05
N ARG A 14 26.72 -0.45 -25.25
CA ARG A 14 26.69 -1.82 -25.79
C ARG A 14 28.07 -2.43 -26.04
N HIS A 15 29.10 -1.60 -26.18
CA HIS A 15 30.48 -2.08 -26.31
C HIS A 15 31.10 -2.50 -24.98
N VAL A 16 30.56 -2.01 -23.86
CA VAL A 16 31.10 -2.23 -22.51
C VAL A 16 30.25 -3.23 -21.72
N THR A 17 28.95 -3.32 -22.01
CA THR A 17 28.03 -4.25 -21.33
C THR A 17 26.91 -4.71 -22.26
N PRO A 18 26.45 -5.98 -22.16
CA PRO A 18 25.26 -6.44 -22.87
C PRO A 18 23.97 -5.81 -22.31
N LEU A 19 24.02 -5.22 -21.12
CA LEU A 19 22.87 -4.63 -20.46
C LEU A 19 22.38 -3.37 -21.19
N ARG A 20 21.05 -3.19 -21.19
CA ARG A 20 20.40 -2.00 -21.76
C ARG A 20 19.65 -1.26 -20.66
N ALA A 21 19.63 0.06 -20.76
CA ALA A 21 18.78 0.89 -19.92
C ALA A 21 17.30 0.49 -20.09
N ILE A 22 16.56 0.50 -19.00
CA ILE A 22 15.12 0.23 -18.98
C ILE A 22 14.43 1.55 -18.67
N THR A 23 13.38 1.88 -19.41
CA THR A 23 12.56 3.06 -19.17
C THR A 23 11.42 2.73 -18.20
N LEU A 24 11.02 3.71 -17.40
CA LEU A 24 9.86 3.58 -16.52
C LEU A 24 8.57 3.48 -17.34
N SER A 25 7.74 2.49 -16.99
CA SER A 25 6.38 2.30 -17.50
C SER A 25 5.39 2.70 -16.42
N ALA A 26 4.63 3.77 -16.65
CA ALA A 26 3.69 4.31 -15.66
C ALA A 26 2.60 3.31 -15.23
N THR A 27 2.20 2.40 -16.12
CA THR A 27 1.13 1.43 -15.88
C THR A 27 1.56 0.19 -15.10
N ARG A 28 2.85 0.04 -14.79
CA ARG A 28 3.38 -1.19 -14.19
C ARG A 28 4.29 -0.87 -13.01
N TRP A 29 3.79 -1.13 -11.81
CA TRP A 29 4.48 -0.84 -10.55
C TRP A 29 5.94 -1.37 -10.50
N SER A 30 6.17 -2.62 -10.90
CA SER A 30 7.50 -3.24 -10.91
C SER A 30 8.50 -2.56 -11.87
N SER A 31 8.02 -1.69 -12.77
CA SER A 31 8.88 -0.98 -13.70
C SER A 31 9.86 -0.04 -13.00
N THR A 32 9.45 0.62 -11.92
CA THR A 32 10.31 1.53 -11.16
C THR A 32 11.45 0.75 -10.49
N PHE A 33 11.10 -0.37 -9.84
CA PHE A 33 12.07 -1.30 -9.26
C PHE A 33 13.07 -1.81 -10.30
N ASN A 34 12.59 -2.32 -11.43
CA ASN A 34 13.44 -2.84 -12.50
C ASN A 34 14.35 -1.77 -13.12
N MET A 35 13.86 -0.53 -13.26
CA MET A 35 14.66 0.59 -13.75
C MET A 35 15.80 0.92 -12.77
N LEU A 36 15.51 1.06 -11.47
CA LEU A 36 16.51 1.38 -10.47
C LEU A 36 17.53 0.25 -10.31
N LYS A 37 17.08 -1.01 -10.31
CA LYS A 37 17.96 -2.18 -10.29
C LYS A 37 18.91 -2.18 -11.49
N ARG A 38 18.37 -1.91 -12.68
CA ARG A 38 19.17 -1.78 -13.90
C ARG A 38 20.13 -0.60 -13.85
N TYR A 39 19.74 0.52 -13.25
CA TYR A 39 20.64 1.67 -13.07
C TYR A 39 21.86 1.29 -12.21
N ILE A 40 21.66 0.61 -11.08
CA ILE A 40 22.77 0.16 -10.23
C ILE A 40 23.70 -0.80 -10.99
N GLU A 41 23.16 -1.75 -11.75
CA GLU A 41 23.94 -2.66 -12.60
C GLU A 41 24.75 -1.90 -13.67
N LEU A 42 24.17 -0.85 -14.25
CA LEU A 42 24.80 -0.05 -15.30
C LEU A 42 25.82 0.95 -14.77
N LYS A 43 25.67 1.43 -13.53
CA LYS A 43 26.47 2.49 -12.91
C LYS A 43 27.98 2.26 -13.05
N LEU A 44 28.42 1.01 -12.87
CA LEU A 44 29.81 0.57 -13.01
C LEU A 44 30.37 0.88 -14.40
N PHE A 45 29.58 0.57 -15.43
CA PHE A 45 29.95 0.68 -16.84
C PHE A 45 29.82 2.12 -17.34
N LEU A 46 28.92 2.90 -16.76
CA LEU A 46 28.79 4.33 -17.06
C LEU A 46 30.07 5.10 -16.72
N LEU A 47 30.88 4.66 -15.75
CA LEU A 47 32.18 5.28 -15.45
C LEU A 47 33.18 5.05 -16.59
N ALA A 48 33.14 3.87 -17.21
CA ALA A 48 34.05 3.48 -18.27
C ALA A 48 33.75 4.17 -19.61
N ILE A 49 32.53 4.68 -19.81
CA ILE A 49 32.18 5.35 -21.07
C ILE A 49 32.83 6.72 -21.17
N ALA A 50 33.08 7.43 -20.06
CA ALA A 50 33.65 8.79 -20.03
C ALA A 50 32.94 9.73 -21.03
N ASP A 51 31.72 10.13 -20.68
CA ASP A 51 30.87 11.01 -21.49
C ASP A 51 30.33 12.12 -20.60
N ASP A 52 30.89 13.32 -20.76
CA ASP A 52 30.55 14.49 -19.96
C ASP A 52 29.03 14.78 -19.94
N SER A 53 28.32 14.47 -21.03
CA SER A 53 26.87 14.69 -21.11
C SER A 53 26.06 13.73 -20.22
N ILE A 54 26.61 12.55 -19.95
CA ILE A 54 26.04 11.56 -19.04
C ILE A 54 26.50 11.86 -17.61
N ASP A 55 27.75 12.29 -17.42
CA ASP A 55 28.34 12.54 -16.11
C ASP A 55 27.59 13.63 -15.33
N VAL A 56 27.06 14.64 -16.01
CA VAL A 56 26.19 15.68 -15.41
C VAL A 56 24.84 15.11 -14.92
N LEU A 57 24.38 13.99 -15.48
CA LEU A 57 23.09 13.36 -15.14
C LEU A 57 23.23 12.24 -14.09
N ARG A 58 24.44 11.98 -13.59
CA ARG A 58 24.67 10.94 -12.60
C ARG A 58 24.19 11.40 -11.24
N LEU A 59 23.62 10.46 -10.50
CA LEU A 59 23.30 10.69 -9.10
C LEU A 59 24.60 10.95 -8.34
N ASN A 60 24.50 11.84 -7.36
CA ASN A 60 25.60 12.08 -6.44
C ASN A 60 25.75 10.89 -5.48
N VAL A 61 26.84 10.89 -4.69
CA VAL A 61 27.15 9.77 -3.77
C VAL A 61 26.08 9.59 -2.68
N VAL A 62 25.42 10.67 -2.25
CA VAL A 62 24.36 10.63 -1.24
C VAL A 62 23.09 10.03 -1.85
N GLU A 63 22.65 10.56 -3.00
CA GLU A 63 21.50 10.06 -3.75
C GLU A 63 21.65 8.58 -4.13
N ASP A 64 22.85 8.15 -4.52
CA ASP A 64 23.11 6.74 -4.81
C ASP A 64 22.96 5.84 -3.57
N ARG A 65 23.33 6.34 -2.38
CA ARG A 65 23.10 5.62 -1.12
C ARG A 65 21.62 5.54 -0.80
N GLU A 66 20.88 6.62 -1.01
CA GLU A 66 19.42 6.66 -0.84
C GLU A 66 18.73 5.70 -1.80
N VAL A 67 19.11 5.67 -3.08
CA VAL A 67 18.59 4.72 -4.08
C VAL A 67 18.91 3.29 -3.68
N THR A 68 20.12 3.02 -3.18
CA THR A 68 20.50 1.68 -2.72
C THR A 68 19.66 1.23 -1.52
N ALA A 69 19.44 2.12 -0.54
CA ALA A 69 18.58 1.84 0.61
C ALA A 69 17.12 1.64 0.21
N LEU A 70 16.61 2.48 -0.70
CA LEU A 70 15.26 2.35 -1.24
C LEU A 70 15.09 1.01 -1.98
N LEU A 71 16.10 0.57 -2.73
CA LEU A 71 16.01 -0.65 -3.52
C LEU A 71 15.80 -1.89 -2.66
N VAL A 72 16.34 -1.93 -1.44
CA VAL A 72 16.08 -3.01 -0.46
C VAL A 72 14.59 -3.09 -0.15
N THR A 73 13.96 -1.96 0.20
CA THR A 73 12.52 -1.93 0.51
C THR A 73 11.64 -2.26 -0.70
N LEU A 74 12.07 -1.85 -1.90
CA LEU A 74 11.37 -2.18 -3.15
C LEU A 74 11.53 -3.65 -3.53
N GLU A 75 12.64 -4.29 -3.17
CA GLU A 75 12.87 -5.72 -3.41
C GLU A 75 11.93 -6.57 -2.56
N ASP A 76 11.80 -6.25 -1.26
CA ASP A 76 10.83 -6.90 -0.38
C ASP A 76 9.41 -6.75 -0.91
N LEU A 77 9.02 -5.53 -1.28
CA LEU A 77 7.68 -5.27 -1.80
C LEU A 77 7.46 -5.98 -3.16
N ASN A 78 8.46 -5.97 -4.05
CA ASN A 78 8.38 -6.69 -5.32
C ASN A 78 8.24 -8.20 -5.09
N SER A 79 8.97 -8.77 -4.13
CA SER A 79 8.89 -10.19 -3.78
C SER A 79 7.47 -10.57 -3.30
N ILE A 80 6.87 -9.74 -2.44
CA ILE A 80 5.50 -9.90 -1.96
C ILE A 80 4.52 -9.85 -3.14
N THR A 81 4.63 -8.84 -4.00
CA THR A 81 3.71 -8.71 -5.14
C THR A 81 3.81 -9.87 -6.13
N LEU A 82 5.02 -10.43 -6.34
CA LEU A 82 5.21 -11.60 -7.18
C LEU A 82 4.64 -12.86 -6.53
N ALA A 83 4.83 -13.04 -5.22
CA ALA A 83 4.24 -14.15 -4.48
C ALA A 83 2.69 -14.13 -4.56
N LEU A 84 2.10 -12.94 -4.44
CA LEU A 84 0.65 -12.74 -4.57
C LEU A 84 0.12 -12.94 -6.00
N GLN A 85 0.98 -12.87 -7.02
CA GLN A 85 0.62 -13.09 -8.42
C GLN A 85 0.80 -14.55 -8.86
N GLY A 86 1.29 -15.43 -8.00
CA GLY A 86 1.49 -16.84 -8.34
C GLY A 86 0.16 -17.56 -8.55
N ASP A 87 0.04 -18.30 -9.66
CA ASP A 87 -1.20 -19.01 -10.04
C ASP A 87 -1.65 -20.07 -9.01
N GLU A 88 -0.71 -20.58 -8.21
CA GLU A 88 -0.94 -21.63 -7.20
C GLU A 88 -1.03 -21.07 -5.77
N SER A 89 -1.10 -19.75 -5.59
CA SER A 89 -1.13 -19.15 -4.26
C SER A 89 -2.46 -19.42 -3.55
N SER A 90 -2.40 -20.07 -2.39
CA SER A 90 -3.59 -20.36 -1.59
C SER A 90 -4.07 -19.09 -0.87
N LEU A 91 -5.39 -18.97 -0.64
CA LEU A 91 -5.95 -17.86 0.15
C LEU A 91 -5.36 -17.79 1.57
N LEU A 92 -4.91 -18.92 2.12
CA LEU A 92 -4.24 -18.98 3.42
C LEU A 92 -2.86 -18.30 3.36
N GLU A 93 -2.05 -18.58 2.34
CA GLU A 93 -0.72 -17.98 2.15
C GLU A 93 -0.82 -16.48 1.87
N VAL A 94 -1.76 -16.09 1.01
CA VAL A 94 -2.08 -14.66 0.76
C VAL A 94 -2.40 -13.96 2.07
N ARG A 95 -3.23 -14.59 2.91
CA ARG A 95 -3.58 -14.05 4.22
C ARG A 95 -2.37 -13.98 5.15
N GLN A 96 -1.51 -14.99 5.18
CA GLN A 96 -0.29 -14.96 6.00
C GLN A 96 0.65 -13.81 5.58
N ILE A 97 0.80 -13.60 4.27
CA ILE A 97 1.59 -12.49 3.72
C ILE A 97 1.01 -11.15 4.18
N PHE A 98 -0.31 -10.96 4.15
CA PHE A 98 -0.93 -9.71 4.65
C PHE A 98 -0.90 -9.60 6.19
N ASP A 99 -1.06 -10.71 6.91
CA ASP A 99 -1.06 -10.75 8.38
C ASP A 99 0.34 -10.48 8.99
N THR A 100 1.43 -10.62 8.21
CA THR A 100 2.76 -10.10 8.62
C THR A 100 2.82 -8.57 8.72
N SER A 101 1.82 -7.86 8.18
CA SER A 101 1.75 -6.41 8.36
C SER A 101 1.40 -6.07 9.81
N ALA A 102 2.28 -5.31 10.44
CA ALA A 102 2.10 -4.72 11.75
C ALA A 102 0.73 -3.99 11.91
N ILE A 103 0.20 -3.44 10.82
CA ILE A 103 -1.12 -2.77 10.77
C ILE A 103 -2.26 -3.74 11.11
N VAL A 104 -2.18 -4.99 10.65
CA VAL A 104 -3.19 -6.01 10.93
C VAL A 104 -3.21 -6.37 12.42
N LYS A 105 -2.03 -6.41 13.06
CA LYS A 105 -1.92 -6.63 14.52
C LYS A 105 -2.54 -5.49 15.34
N ILE A 106 -2.38 -4.25 14.88
CA ILE A 106 -3.04 -3.08 15.50
C ILE A 106 -4.55 -3.17 15.32
N LEU A 107 -5.03 -3.51 14.13
CA LEU A 107 -6.45 -3.67 13.82
C LEU A 107 -7.14 -4.77 14.64
N HIS A 108 -6.42 -5.87 14.91
CA HIS A 108 -6.90 -6.96 15.75
C HIS A 108 -6.71 -6.75 17.25
N GLY A 109 -6.04 -5.66 17.67
CA GLY A 109 -5.75 -5.37 19.08
C GLY A 109 -4.72 -6.33 19.70
N THR A 110 -3.88 -6.98 18.88
CA THR A 110 -2.83 -7.93 19.30
C THR A 110 -1.45 -7.25 19.34
N GLU A 111 -1.39 -6.00 19.80
CA GLU A 111 -0.17 -5.17 19.86
C GLU A 111 0.95 -5.77 20.73
N THR A 112 0.57 -6.61 21.71
CA THR A 112 1.51 -7.33 22.58
C THR A 112 2.33 -8.38 21.84
N THR A 113 1.86 -8.84 20.67
CA THR A 113 2.54 -9.83 19.81
C THR A 113 3.42 -9.20 18.72
N MET A 114 3.51 -7.86 18.69
CA MET A 114 4.36 -7.15 17.74
C MET A 114 5.84 -7.28 18.12
N THR A 115 6.65 -7.69 17.15
CA THR A 115 8.12 -7.71 17.24
C THR A 115 8.68 -6.28 17.31
N ALA A 116 9.96 -6.15 17.70
CA ALA A 116 10.60 -4.84 17.81
C ALA A 116 10.66 -4.11 16.44
N GLU A 117 10.91 -4.85 15.35
CA GLU A 117 10.99 -4.33 13.99
C GLU A 117 9.63 -3.82 13.47
N GLU A 118 8.56 -4.56 13.80
CA GLU A 118 7.18 -4.15 13.47
C GLU A 118 6.78 -2.88 14.23
N ARG A 119 7.23 -2.72 15.48
CA ARG A 119 6.98 -1.51 16.27
C ARG A 119 7.69 -0.29 15.69
N GLU A 120 8.94 -0.47 15.23
CA GLU A 120 9.72 0.58 14.58
C GLU A 120 9.05 1.04 13.27
N SER A 121 8.57 0.08 12.47
CA SER A 121 7.90 0.36 11.19
C SER A 121 6.61 1.16 11.35
N VAL A 122 5.95 1.05 12.51
CA VAL A 122 4.66 1.69 12.81
C VAL A 122 4.77 2.89 13.76
N ILE A 123 5.99 3.40 13.98
CA ILE A 123 6.21 4.59 14.81
C ILE A 123 5.32 5.76 14.38
N LYS A 124 5.15 5.96 13.07
CA LYS A 124 4.32 7.05 12.52
C LYS A 124 2.83 6.92 12.81
N LEU A 125 2.35 5.72 13.17
CA LEU A 125 0.95 5.51 13.56
C LEU A 125 0.76 5.51 15.09
N ARG A 126 1.81 5.80 15.87
CA ARG A 126 1.73 5.88 17.33
C ARG A 126 1.13 7.22 17.75
N ASN A 127 0.19 7.20 18.70
CA ASN A 127 -0.39 8.41 19.26
C ASN A 127 0.62 9.06 20.23
N GLU A 128 1.11 10.26 19.92
CA GLU A 128 2.01 11.02 20.81
C GLU A 128 1.31 11.39 22.14
N GLU A 129 0.00 11.62 22.12
CA GLU A 129 -0.82 12.04 23.28
C GLU A 129 -0.88 11.00 24.42
N THR A 130 -0.53 9.73 24.18
CA THR A 130 -0.59 8.69 25.23
C THR A 130 0.65 8.71 26.15
N ILE A 131 1.70 9.45 25.78
CA ILE A 131 2.91 9.58 26.61
C ILE A 131 2.62 10.39 27.87
N GLU A 132 1.77 11.42 27.80
CA GLU A 132 1.45 12.27 28.98
C GLU A 132 0.48 11.59 29.96
N SER A 133 -0.46 10.77 29.47
CA SER A 133 -1.42 10.08 30.34
C SER A 133 -0.88 8.79 30.97
N SER A 134 0.25 8.26 30.47
CA SER A 134 0.93 7.09 31.03
C SER A 134 1.88 7.44 32.19
N ALA A 135 2.35 8.68 32.28
CA ALA A 135 3.23 9.13 33.36
C ALA A 135 2.43 9.61 34.60
N ALA A 136 1.16 10.02 34.42
CA ALA A 136 0.32 10.57 35.48
C ALA A 136 -0.60 9.55 36.19
N ALA A 137 -0.43 8.23 35.96
CA ALA A 137 -1.31 7.20 36.51
C ALA A 137 -0.82 6.53 37.81
N VAL A 138 -0.07 7.25 38.67
CA VAL A 138 0.22 6.82 40.05
C VAL A 138 -0.57 7.67 41.05
N ALA A 139 -1.89 7.47 41.08
CA ALA A 139 -2.73 7.66 42.25
C ALA A 139 -4.13 7.12 41.93
N LEU A 140 -4.40 5.86 42.28
CA LEU A 140 -5.75 5.31 42.22
C LEU A 140 -6.61 5.95 43.32
N PRO A 141 -7.73 6.61 43.01
CA PRO A 141 -8.72 6.96 44.03
C PRO A 141 -9.34 5.66 44.55
N VAL A 142 -9.45 5.53 45.87
CA VAL A 142 -10.11 4.39 46.53
C VAL A 142 -11.60 4.42 46.19
N MET A 143 -11.99 3.78 45.09
CA MET A 143 -13.41 3.63 44.72
C MET A 143 -14.08 2.56 45.59
N SER A 144 -15.34 2.79 45.96
CA SER A 144 -16.13 1.87 46.78
C SER A 144 -16.61 0.64 46.00
N LEU A 145 -16.99 -0.43 46.71
CA LEU A 145 -17.45 -1.69 46.11
C LEU A 145 -18.65 -1.50 45.15
N ALA A 146 -19.56 -0.57 45.48
CA ALA A 146 -20.74 -0.27 44.68
C ALA A 146 -20.39 0.41 43.34
N GLU A 147 -19.39 1.29 43.34
CA GLU A 147 -18.92 1.98 42.13
C GLU A 147 -18.21 1.03 41.16
N ARG A 148 -17.52 0.00 41.68
CA ARG A 148 -16.94 -1.07 40.84
C ARG A 148 -17.99 -1.95 40.19
N ALA A 149 -19.13 -2.18 40.83
CA ALA A 149 -20.19 -3.03 40.30
C ALA A 149 -20.93 -2.37 39.13
N LEU A 150 -21.20 -1.06 39.20
CA LEU A 150 -21.94 -0.32 38.18
C LEU A 150 -21.12 0.01 36.93
N LYS A 151 -19.78 -0.03 37.00
CA LYS A 151 -18.90 0.28 35.86
C LYS A 151 -18.84 -0.81 34.78
N LYS A 152 -19.46 -1.98 34.99
CA LYS A 152 -19.51 -3.06 33.99
C LYS A 152 -20.70 -2.88 33.04
N LYS A 153 -20.51 -2.11 31.96
CA LYS A 153 -21.10 -2.37 30.61
C LYS A 153 -20.87 -1.28 29.53
N LYS A 154 -19.83 -0.46 29.63
CA LYS A 154 -19.19 0.02 28.38
C LYS A 154 -17.98 -0.87 28.18
N VAL A 155 -17.93 -1.59 27.07
CA VAL A 155 -16.69 -2.18 26.58
C VAL A 155 -15.78 -0.99 26.29
N THR A 156 -15.05 -0.56 27.31
CA THR A 156 -13.96 0.39 27.15
C THR A 156 -12.93 -0.39 26.35
N ARG A 157 -13.00 -0.28 25.01
CA ARG A 157 -11.89 -0.69 24.16
C ARG A 157 -10.67 -0.03 24.76
N VAL A 158 -9.70 -0.85 25.18
CA VAL A 158 -8.38 -0.37 25.56
C VAL A 158 -7.94 0.53 24.42
N THR A 159 -7.77 1.82 24.70
CA THR A 159 -7.27 2.77 23.73
C THR A 159 -5.86 2.31 23.42
N SER A 160 -5.70 1.70 22.25
CA SER A 160 -4.41 1.34 21.68
C SER A 160 -3.51 2.56 21.71
N GLY A 161 -2.20 2.37 21.96
CA GLY A 161 -1.22 3.44 21.83
C GLY A 161 -1.02 3.93 20.39
N PHE A 162 -1.81 3.41 19.45
CA PHE A 162 -1.77 3.65 18.02
C PHE A 162 -3.07 4.27 17.52
N LEU A 163 -2.99 4.99 16.40
CA LEU A 163 -4.11 5.57 15.67
C LEU A 163 -5.16 4.49 15.38
N ASP A 164 -6.44 4.89 15.42
CA ASP A 164 -7.55 3.99 15.07
C ASP A 164 -7.47 3.66 13.57
N CYS A 165 -6.79 2.56 13.25
CA CYS A 165 -6.53 2.15 11.88
C CYS A 165 -7.75 1.54 11.18
N ARG A 166 -8.96 1.53 11.78
CA ARG A 166 -10.17 0.90 11.21
C ARG A 166 -10.57 1.41 9.82
N PHE A 167 -10.08 2.58 9.42
CA PHE A 167 -10.25 3.07 8.05
C PHE A 167 -9.46 2.23 7.02
N LEU A 168 -8.34 1.63 7.44
CA LEU A 168 -7.63 0.62 6.68
C LEU A 168 -8.43 -0.67 6.80
N CYS A 169 -8.98 -1.16 5.69
CA CYS A 169 -9.67 -2.44 5.67
C CYS A 169 -8.62 -3.57 5.79
N PRO A 170 -8.50 -4.27 6.94
CA PRO A 170 -7.46 -5.28 7.12
C PRO A 170 -7.72 -6.55 6.30
N THR A 171 -8.96 -6.73 5.83
CA THR A 171 -9.38 -7.98 5.18
C THR A 171 -9.95 -7.70 3.82
N SER A 172 -9.50 -8.47 2.84
CA SER A 172 -10.07 -8.55 1.50
C SER A 172 -11.56 -8.91 1.50
N ASN A 173 -12.13 -9.40 2.61
CA ASN A 173 -13.52 -9.84 2.73
C ASN A 173 -14.53 -8.77 2.26
N MET A 174 -14.30 -7.48 2.50
CA MET A 174 -15.17 -6.43 1.95
C MET A 174 -15.09 -6.37 0.42
N CYS A 175 -13.89 -6.44 -0.14
CA CYS A 175 -13.67 -6.54 -1.58
C CYS A 175 -14.22 -7.85 -2.15
N GLU A 176 -14.04 -8.99 -1.49
CA GLU A 176 -14.56 -10.30 -1.92
C GLU A 176 -16.08 -10.34 -1.91
N ARG A 177 -16.72 -9.77 -0.88
CA ARG A 177 -18.18 -9.59 -0.84
C ARG A 177 -18.64 -8.69 -1.96
N PHE A 178 -17.95 -7.59 -2.21
CA PHE A 178 -18.24 -6.71 -3.33
C PHE A 178 -18.08 -7.42 -4.68
N PHE A 179 -17.00 -8.18 -4.89
CA PHE A 179 -16.71 -8.95 -6.09
C PHE A 179 -17.69 -10.12 -6.29
N SER A 180 -18.17 -10.71 -5.20
CA SER A 180 -19.23 -11.72 -5.23
C SER A 180 -20.58 -11.12 -5.63
N SER A 181 -20.93 -9.95 -5.07
CA SER A 181 -22.15 -9.22 -5.44
C SER A 181 -22.13 -8.74 -6.88
N THR A 182 -20.98 -8.24 -7.37
CA THR A 182 -20.79 -7.87 -8.78
C THR A 182 -20.89 -9.08 -9.70
N LYS A 183 -20.33 -10.24 -9.33
CA LYS A 183 -20.49 -11.49 -10.09
C LYS A 183 -21.96 -11.92 -10.18
N LEU A 184 -22.74 -11.76 -9.10
CA LEU A 184 -24.19 -12.01 -9.14
C LEU A 184 -24.95 -10.99 -10.00
N ALA A 185 -24.50 -9.73 -9.99
CA ALA A 185 -25.08 -8.67 -10.81
C ALA A 185 -24.79 -8.87 -12.32
N ILE A 186 -23.63 -9.42 -12.67
CA ILE A 186 -23.30 -9.90 -14.03
C ILE A 186 -23.77 -11.36 -14.16
N GLY A 187 -25.08 -11.58 -14.11
CA GLY A 187 -25.67 -12.88 -14.43
C GLY A 187 -25.94 -13.04 -15.93
N ASP A 188 -26.18 -14.27 -16.38
CA ASP A 188 -26.45 -14.63 -17.79
C ASP A 188 -27.61 -13.85 -18.46
N ARG A 189 -28.54 -13.31 -17.65
CA ARG A 189 -29.69 -12.53 -18.13
C ARG A 189 -29.44 -11.00 -18.16
N ARG A 190 -28.28 -10.53 -17.72
CA ARG A 190 -27.93 -9.10 -17.60
C ARG A 190 -26.76 -8.68 -18.50
N CYS A 191 -26.41 -9.51 -19.48
CA CYS A 191 -25.30 -9.27 -20.43
C CYS A 191 -25.50 -8.07 -21.38
N SER A 192 -26.67 -7.43 -21.39
CA SER A 192 -26.95 -6.23 -22.20
C SER A 192 -26.64 -4.90 -21.49
N MET A 193 -26.09 -4.94 -20.26
CA MET A 193 -25.71 -3.73 -19.53
C MET A 193 -24.32 -3.26 -19.95
N THR A 194 -24.18 -1.96 -20.22
CA THR A 194 -22.87 -1.36 -20.53
C THR A 194 -21.98 -1.36 -19.28
N PRO A 195 -20.65 -1.43 -19.43
CA PRO A 195 -19.72 -1.38 -18.29
C PRO A 195 -19.92 -0.13 -17.41
N LYS A 196 -20.22 1.01 -18.02
CA LYS A 196 -20.49 2.27 -17.30
C LYS A 196 -21.73 2.15 -16.40
N ASN A 197 -22.84 1.65 -16.93
CA ASN A 197 -24.07 1.50 -16.14
C ASN A 197 -23.90 0.46 -15.03
N PHE A 198 -23.11 -0.58 -15.29
CA PHE A 198 -22.75 -1.57 -14.27
C PHE A 198 -21.92 -0.96 -13.14
N GLU A 199 -20.87 -0.20 -13.46
CA GLU A 199 -20.05 0.51 -12.48
C GLU A 199 -20.89 1.48 -11.63
N GLU A 200 -21.75 2.27 -12.26
CA GLU A 200 -22.65 3.19 -11.56
C GLU A 200 -23.59 2.43 -10.61
N GLN A 201 -24.21 1.34 -11.05
CA GLN A 201 -25.08 0.52 -10.19
C GLN A 201 -24.33 -0.10 -9.01
N MET A 202 -23.08 -0.52 -9.22
CA MET A 202 -22.29 -1.17 -8.17
C MET A 202 -21.68 -0.19 -7.20
N PHE A 203 -21.28 1.00 -7.69
CA PHE A 203 -20.96 2.15 -6.86
C PHE A 203 -22.16 2.51 -5.97
N LEU A 204 -23.36 2.53 -6.55
CA LEU A 204 -24.58 2.78 -5.80
C LEU A 204 -24.79 1.70 -4.72
N HIS A 205 -24.79 0.43 -5.12
CA HIS A 205 -25.03 -0.66 -4.18
C HIS A 205 -24.02 -0.72 -3.02
N ALA A 206 -22.73 -0.50 -3.29
CA ALA A 206 -21.68 -0.54 -2.27
C ALA A 206 -21.80 0.59 -1.24
N ASN A 207 -22.33 1.74 -1.67
CA ASN A 207 -22.44 2.95 -0.85
C ASN A 207 -23.88 3.23 -0.40
N ILE A 208 -24.75 2.21 -0.39
CA ILE A 208 -26.17 2.34 -0.02
C ILE A 208 -26.40 3.00 1.35
N ASN A 209 -25.43 2.93 2.26
CA ASN A 209 -25.51 3.55 3.59
C ASN A 209 -25.25 5.07 3.57
N LEU A 210 -24.75 5.62 2.45
CA LEU A 210 -24.40 7.04 2.32
C LEU A 210 -25.54 7.91 1.80
N TRP A 211 -26.67 7.31 1.42
CA TRP A 211 -27.85 8.04 0.99
C TRP A 211 -29.12 7.34 1.45
N THR A 212 -30.12 8.15 1.70
CA THR A 212 -31.47 7.74 2.04
C THR A 212 -32.39 7.92 0.84
N ILE A 213 -33.61 7.37 0.95
CA ILE A 213 -34.66 7.58 -0.07
C ILE A 213 -34.95 9.07 -0.24
N GLU A 214 -34.79 9.87 0.81
CA GLU A 214 -35.01 11.32 0.82
C GLU A 214 -33.96 12.04 -0.04
N ASP A 215 -32.67 11.70 0.11
CA ASP A 215 -31.57 12.27 -0.67
C ASP A 215 -31.71 11.96 -2.18
N VAL A 216 -32.15 10.74 -2.49
CA VAL A 216 -32.41 10.32 -3.88
C VAL A 216 -33.60 11.08 -4.46
N GLN A 217 -34.67 11.28 -3.69
CA GLN A 217 -35.83 12.05 -4.14
C GLN A 217 -35.48 13.53 -4.38
N GLU A 218 -34.65 14.13 -3.52
CA GLU A 218 -34.19 15.51 -3.70
C GLU A 218 -33.33 15.67 -4.97
N MET A 219 -32.43 14.71 -5.23
CA MET A 219 -31.63 14.67 -6.45
C MET A 219 -32.48 14.46 -7.71
N MET A 220 -33.52 13.62 -7.67
CA MET A 220 -34.39 13.44 -8.83
C MET A 220 -35.20 14.70 -9.17
N ARG A 221 -35.61 15.48 -8.15
CA ARG A 221 -36.31 16.76 -8.36
C ARG A 221 -35.41 17.87 -8.90
N SER A 222 -34.10 17.79 -8.72
CA SER A 222 -33.15 18.79 -9.22
C SER A 222 -32.66 18.52 -10.65
N VAL A 223 -32.97 17.34 -11.19
CA VAL A 223 -32.61 16.91 -12.56
C VAL A 223 -33.77 17.10 -13.55
N GLU A 224 -35.00 17.33 -13.07
CA GLU A 224 -36.14 17.83 -13.86
C GLU A 224 -36.07 19.34 -14.10
#